data_AF-A0A7N5JK97-F1
#
_entry.id   AF-A0A7N5JK97-F1
#
_cell.length_a   1.000
_cell.length_b   1.000
_cell.length_c   1.000
_cell.angle_alpha   90.00
_cell.angle_beta   90.00
_cell.angle_gamma   90.00
#
_symmetry.space_group_name_H-M   'P 1'
#
loop_
_entity.id
_entity.type
_entity.pdbx_description
1 polymer ?
#
loop_
_entity_poly.entity_id
_entity_poly.type
_entity_poly.pdbx_seq_one_letter_code
_entity_poly.pdbx_strand_id
1 'polypeptide(L)'
;MALSRVCWARAALWGSAVTLGPHVTRKLQLVRCGLAWGAPRSSKLHLSPKADVKSLISYVVAKTKVINGKYHRFLGRHFPRFYVLYTVFMKGLQMLWADAKKARRIKANMWKHNIKFHQLPYREMEHLRQKALSRAMLLTPYLPPFLLRHRLKTHTTVIHQLDKALAKLGISQLTPQEVKSACYLRGLNSTHIAEERCRTWLGEWLQISCSLKEAELSLLLHNVVLLSINYTGTRR
;
A
#
# COMPACT_ATOMS: atom_id res chain seq x y z
N MET A 1 -35.02 25.30 19.65
CA MET A 1 -35.60 24.24 18.78
C MET A 1 -36.65 24.89 17.89
N ALA A 2 -36.31 25.13 16.62
CA ALA A 2 -37.17 25.57 15.50
C ALA A 2 -36.23 26.23 14.47
N LEU A 3 -36.29 26.06 13.16
CA LEU A 3 -37.07 25.20 12.27
C LEU A 3 -36.21 25.01 11.01
N SER A 4 -36.14 23.77 10.58
CA SER A 4 -35.58 23.32 9.30
C SER A 4 -36.39 23.80 8.09
N ARG A 5 -35.73 23.79 6.91
CA ARG A 5 -36.26 23.66 5.53
C ARG A 5 -36.40 24.96 4.73
N VAL A 6 -35.50 25.16 3.77
CA VAL A 6 -35.85 25.76 2.47
C VAL A 6 -35.21 24.93 1.35
N CYS A 7 -36.09 24.34 0.56
CA CYS A 7 -35.85 23.61 -0.68
C CYS A 7 -35.59 24.60 -1.83
N TRP A 8 -34.68 24.21 -2.73
CA TRP A 8 -34.76 24.31 -4.19
C TRP A 8 -35.68 25.37 -4.81
N ALA A 9 -35.09 26.38 -5.45
CA ALA A 9 -35.38 26.78 -6.84
C ALA A 9 -34.61 28.06 -7.21
N ARG A 10 -33.72 27.97 -8.21
CA ARG A 10 -33.82 28.76 -9.46
C ARG A 10 -32.61 28.50 -10.35
N ALA A 11 -32.85 27.68 -11.35
CA ALA A 11 -32.18 27.79 -12.64
C ALA A 11 -32.63 29.11 -13.32
N ALA A 12 -31.70 29.70 -14.07
CA ALA A 12 -31.86 30.65 -15.18
C ALA A 12 -30.92 31.85 -14.99
N LEU A 13 -29.77 31.83 -15.66
CA LEU A 13 -29.33 32.86 -16.59
C LEU A 13 -27.89 32.54 -16.99
N TRP A 14 -27.71 31.99 -18.19
CA TRP A 14 -26.64 32.39 -19.12
C TRP A 14 -26.97 31.78 -20.47
N GLY A 15 -27.78 32.52 -21.22
CA GLY A 15 -27.80 32.43 -22.67
C GLY A 15 -26.70 33.33 -23.23
N SER A 16 -25.85 32.78 -24.08
CA SER A 16 -25.27 33.54 -25.18
C SER A 16 -25.09 32.60 -26.35
N ALA A 17 -25.68 33.03 -27.45
CA ALA A 17 -25.79 32.35 -28.72
C ALA A 17 -24.40 32.16 -29.35
N VAL A 18 -24.12 30.95 -29.80
CA VAL A 18 -23.13 30.69 -30.84
C VAL A 18 -23.80 29.82 -31.90
N THR A 19 -23.58 30.25 -33.13
CA THR A 19 -24.26 29.90 -34.37
C THR A 19 -24.11 28.42 -34.74
N LEU A 20 -25.18 27.90 -35.34
CA LEU A 20 -25.39 26.53 -35.79
C LEU A 20 -24.44 26.19 -36.96
N GLY A 21 -23.39 25.42 -36.71
CA GLY A 21 -22.62 24.70 -37.73
C GLY A 21 -23.11 23.25 -37.85
N PRO A 22 -23.08 22.61 -39.04
CA PRO A 22 -23.62 21.27 -39.21
C PRO A 22 -22.71 20.25 -38.53
N HIS A 23 -23.08 19.85 -37.31
CA HIS A 23 -22.55 18.66 -36.69
C HIS A 23 -22.95 17.45 -37.54
N VAL A 24 -21.96 16.89 -38.23
CA VAL A 24 -21.96 15.50 -38.68
C VAL A 24 -22.32 14.64 -37.46
N THR A 25 -23.58 14.26 -37.38
CA THR A 25 -24.07 13.26 -36.44
C THR A 25 -23.51 11.93 -36.91
N ARG A 26 -22.25 11.66 -36.54
CA ARG A 26 -21.71 10.31 -36.57
C ARG A 26 -22.45 9.55 -35.49
N LYS A 27 -23.64 9.05 -35.86
CA LYS A 27 -24.35 8.04 -35.08
C LYS A 27 -23.31 6.98 -34.74
N LEU A 28 -22.94 6.91 -33.47
CA LEU A 28 -22.49 5.66 -32.87
C LEU A 28 -23.67 4.71 -33.03
N GLN A 29 -23.76 4.09 -34.21
CA GLN A 29 -24.43 2.82 -34.33
C GLN A 29 -23.68 1.93 -33.34
N LEU A 30 -24.29 1.76 -32.17
CA LEU A 30 -24.08 0.61 -31.33
C LEU A 30 -24.37 -0.56 -32.27
N VAL A 31 -23.34 -1.04 -32.97
CA VAL A 31 -23.36 -2.31 -33.66
C VAL A 31 -23.88 -3.25 -32.59
N ARG A 32 -25.06 -3.78 -32.88
CA ARG A 32 -25.79 -4.72 -32.04
C ARG A 32 -24.94 -5.99 -31.97
N CYS A 33 -23.85 -5.93 -31.22
CA CYS A 33 -23.22 -7.11 -30.65
C CYS A 33 -24.28 -7.65 -29.73
N GLY A 34 -25.08 -8.59 -30.24
CA GLY A 34 -26.06 -9.31 -29.44
C GLY A 34 -25.35 -9.77 -28.18
N LEU A 35 -25.70 -9.16 -27.06
CA LEU A 35 -25.37 -9.66 -25.73
C LEU A 35 -26.09 -11.00 -25.61
N ALA A 36 -25.50 -12.06 -26.17
CA ALA A 36 -25.81 -13.43 -25.83
C ALA A 36 -25.18 -13.76 -24.47
N TRP A 37 -25.42 -12.90 -23.47
CA TRP A 37 -25.45 -13.36 -22.09
C TRP A 37 -26.71 -14.21 -22.01
N GLY A 38 -26.61 -15.45 -22.48
CA GLY A 38 -27.62 -16.45 -22.15
C GLY A 38 -27.80 -16.38 -20.65
N ALA A 39 -29.01 -16.03 -20.21
CA ALA A 39 -29.35 -15.95 -18.80
C ALA A 39 -28.78 -17.20 -18.11
N PRO A 40 -28.15 -17.09 -16.93
CA PRO A 40 -27.67 -18.26 -16.23
C PRO A 40 -28.84 -19.23 -16.14
N ARG A 41 -28.74 -20.37 -16.83
CA ARG A 41 -29.82 -21.37 -16.89
C ARG A 41 -30.18 -21.67 -15.45
N SER A 42 -31.33 -21.15 -15.01
CA SER A 42 -31.88 -21.35 -13.68
C SER A 42 -32.34 -22.79 -13.64
N SER A 43 -31.42 -23.69 -13.35
CA SER A 43 -31.78 -25.04 -12.91
C SER A 43 -32.38 -24.85 -11.52
N LYS A 44 -33.72 -24.94 -11.44
CA LYS A 44 -34.50 -24.98 -10.20
C LYS A 44 -33.81 -25.94 -9.23
N LEU A 45 -33.12 -25.39 -8.25
CA LEU A 45 -32.56 -26.17 -7.16
C LEU A 45 -33.71 -26.47 -6.22
N HIS A 46 -34.18 -27.71 -6.22
CA HIS A 46 -34.90 -28.25 -5.08
C HIS A 46 -33.89 -28.31 -3.91
N LEU A 47 -33.84 -27.23 -3.12
CA LEU A 47 -33.09 -27.21 -1.87
C LEU A 47 -33.80 -28.14 -0.89
N SER A 48 -33.27 -29.35 -0.72
CA SER A 48 -33.58 -30.17 0.44
C SER A 48 -33.01 -29.48 1.69
N PRO A 49 -33.75 -29.38 2.81
CA PRO A 49 -33.30 -28.69 4.03
C PRO A 49 -32.05 -29.30 4.69
N LYS A 50 -31.56 -30.43 4.18
CA LYS A 50 -30.38 -31.18 4.69
C LYS A 50 -29.13 -31.01 3.81
N ALA A 51 -29.05 -29.97 2.98
CA ALA A 51 -27.87 -29.73 2.16
C ALA A 51 -26.67 -29.30 3.04
N ASP A 52 -25.67 -30.19 3.13
CA ASP A 52 -24.39 -29.94 3.80
C ASP A 52 -23.74 -28.66 3.25
N VAL A 53 -23.23 -27.78 4.13
CA VAL A 53 -22.55 -26.52 3.80
C VAL A 53 -21.44 -26.75 2.76
N LYS A 54 -20.78 -27.92 2.80
CA LYS A 54 -19.76 -28.33 1.82
C LYS A 54 -20.32 -28.48 0.40
N SER A 55 -21.55 -28.95 0.25
CA SER A 55 -22.23 -29.10 -1.05
C SER A 55 -22.56 -27.75 -1.69
N LEU A 56 -23.00 -26.78 -0.88
CA LEU A 56 -23.27 -25.40 -1.32
C LEU A 56 -21.97 -24.67 -1.71
N ILE A 57 -20.91 -24.79 -0.90
CA ILE A 57 -19.60 -24.23 -1.24
C ILE A 57 -19.09 -24.82 -2.56
N SER A 58 -19.21 -26.14 -2.74
CA SER A 58 -18.77 -26.83 -3.95
C SER A 58 -19.55 -26.38 -5.19
N TYR A 59 -20.86 -26.20 -5.07
CA TYR A 59 -21.71 -25.69 -6.15
C TYR A 59 -21.33 -24.24 -6.55
N VAL A 60 -21.17 -23.36 -5.56
CA VAL A 60 -20.79 -21.96 -5.80
C VAL A 60 -19.41 -21.90 -6.47
N VAL A 61 -18.44 -22.71 -6.00
CA VAL A 61 -17.10 -22.82 -6.60
C VAL A 61 -17.17 -23.34 -8.04
N ALA A 62 -18.00 -24.35 -8.32
CA ALA A 62 -18.16 -24.89 -9.67
C ALA A 62 -18.77 -23.85 -10.63
N LYS A 63 -19.83 -23.14 -10.21
CA LYS A 63 -20.45 -22.09 -11.01
C LYS A 63 -19.51 -20.90 -11.25
N THR A 64 -18.77 -20.47 -10.23
CA THR A 64 -17.78 -19.38 -10.40
C THR A 64 -16.64 -19.77 -11.33
N LYS A 65 -16.13 -21.00 -11.30
CA LYS A 65 -15.11 -21.47 -12.26
C LYS A 65 -15.58 -21.39 -13.71
N VAL A 66 -16.81 -21.86 -13.98
CA VAL A 66 -17.40 -21.84 -15.33
C VAL A 66 -17.58 -20.40 -15.82
N ILE A 67 -18.06 -19.53 -14.93
CA ILE A 67 -18.26 -18.12 -15.22
C ILE A 67 -16.92 -17.42 -15.48
N ASN A 68 -15.92 -17.62 -14.62
CA ASN A 68 -14.59 -17.03 -14.78
C ASN A 68 -13.92 -17.47 -16.10
N GLY A 69 -14.03 -18.75 -16.46
CA GLY A 69 -13.52 -19.25 -17.75
C GLY A 69 -14.17 -18.60 -18.97
N LYS A 70 -15.48 -18.32 -18.89
CA LYS A 70 -16.18 -17.55 -19.94
C LYS A 70 -15.71 -16.10 -20.00
N TYR A 71 -15.49 -15.45 -18.85
CA TYR A 71 -14.95 -14.08 -18.79
C TYR A 71 -13.57 -13.97 -19.43
N HIS A 72 -12.63 -14.87 -19.10
CA HIS A 72 -11.30 -14.85 -19.72
C HIS A 72 -11.37 -15.05 -21.24
N ARG A 73 -12.21 -15.97 -21.72
CA ARG A 73 -12.39 -16.23 -23.15
C ARG A 73 -13.04 -15.05 -23.88
N PHE A 74 -13.98 -14.36 -23.23
CA PHE A 74 -14.64 -13.17 -23.78
C PHE A 74 -13.69 -11.97 -23.85
N LEU A 75 -12.99 -11.67 -22.76
CA LEU A 75 -12.06 -10.53 -22.69
C LEU A 75 -10.88 -10.70 -23.66
N GLY A 76 -10.35 -11.92 -23.79
CA GLY A 76 -9.26 -12.20 -24.73
C GLY A 76 -9.66 -12.05 -26.21
N ARG A 77 -10.93 -12.32 -26.55
CA ARG A 77 -11.41 -12.28 -27.94
C ARG A 77 -11.84 -10.89 -28.39
N HIS A 78 -12.43 -10.09 -27.50
CA HIS A 78 -12.97 -8.77 -27.84
C HIS A 78 -12.01 -7.61 -27.51
N PHE A 79 -11.14 -7.75 -26.51
CA PHE A 79 -10.28 -6.65 -26.03
C PHE A 79 -8.87 -7.14 -25.62
N PRO A 80 -8.00 -7.52 -26.56
CA PRO A 80 -6.69 -8.13 -26.25
C PRO A 80 -5.78 -7.21 -25.43
N ARG A 81 -5.73 -5.90 -25.71
CA ARG A 81 -4.94 -4.93 -24.93
C ARG A 81 -5.43 -4.82 -23.49
N PHE A 82 -6.75 -4.78 -23.30
CA PHE A 82 -7.35 -4.74 -21.96
C PHE A 82 -7.14 -6.06 -21.20
N TYR A 83 -7.16 -7.20 -21.89
CA TYR A 83 -6.93 -8.50 -21.28
C TYR A 83 -5.53 -8.62 -20.67
N VAL A 84 -4.50 -8.08 -21.32
CA VAL A 84 -3.15 -8.03 -20.76
C VAL A 84 -3.14 -7.22 -19.46
N LEU A 85 -3.74 -6.03 -19.46
CA LEU A 85 -3.84 -5.21 -18.25
C LEU A 85 -4.63 -5.91 -17.14
N TYR A 86 -5.78 -6.50 -17.46
CA TYR A 86 -6.63 -7.24 -16.54
C TYR A 86 -5.89 -8.42 -15.89
N THR A 87 -5.19 -9.23 -16.67
CA THR A 87 -4.47 -10.38 -16.14
C THR A 87 -3.28 -9.97 -15.26
N VAL A 88 -2.54 -8.93 -15.63
CA VAL A 88 -1.47 -8.36 -14.79
C VAL A 88 -2.04 -7.80 -13.49
N PHE A 89 -3.13 -7.02 -13.56
CA PHE A 89 -3.81 -6.47 -12.39
C PHE A 89 -4.34 -7.55 -11.45
N MET A 90 -5.05 -8.55 -11.99
CA MET A 90 -5.61 -9.65 -11.20
C MET A 90 -4.53 -10.52 -10.56
N LYS A 91 -3.41 -10.76 -11.27
CA LYS A 91 -2.23 -11.42 -10.68
C LYS A 91 -1.69 -10.62 -9.50
N GLY A 92 -1.59 -9.30 -9.62
CA GLY A 92 -1.21 -8.40 -8.52
C GLY A 92 -2.16 -8.49 -7.32
N LEU A 93 -3.47 -8.49 -7.57
CA LEU A 93 -4.50 -8.61 -6.52
C LEU A 93 -4.44 -9.99 -5.82
N GLN A 94 -4.16 -11.06 -6.57
CA GLN A 94 -3.99 -12.41 -6.03
C GLN A 94 -2.77 -12.49 -5.11
N MET A 95 -1.65 -11.88 -5.50
CA MET A 95 -0.45 -11.80 -4.65
C MET A 95 -0.75 -11.03 -3.35
N LEU A 96 -1.43 -9.88 -3.45
CA LEU A 96 -1.94 -9.10 -2.32
C LEU A 96 -2.80 -9.94 -1.35
N TRP A 97 -3.72 -10.73 -1.89
CA TRP A 97 -4.59 -11.62 -1.10
C TRP A 97 -3.83 -12.73 -0.39
N ALA A 98 -2.84 -13.33 -1.05
CA ALA A 98 -1.98 -14.35 -0.46
C ALA A 98 -1.19 -13.78 0.75
N ASP A 99 -0.66 -12.57 0.60
CA ASP A 99 0.05 -11.85 1.66
C ASP A 99 -0.89 -11.47 2.82
N ALA A 100 -2.09 -10.98 2.52
CA ALA A 100 -3.10 -10.68 3.55
C ALA A 100 -3.51 -11.93 4.34
N LYS A 101 -3.65 -13.08 3.66
CA LYS A 101 -3.91 -14.37 4.33
C LYS A 101 -2.73 -14.81 5.18
N LYS A 102 -1.49 -14.57 4.75
CA LYS A 102 -0.28 -14.87 5.54
C LYS A 102 -0.22 -14.00 6.81
N ALA A 103 -0.45 -12.69 6.70
CA ALA A 103 -0.46 -11.79 7.85
C ALA A 103 -1.55 -12.16 8.87
N ARG A 104 -2.76 -12.51 8.39
CA ARG A 104 -3.84 -12.99 9.25
C ARG A 104 -3.47 -14.30 9.97
N ARG A 105 -2.83 -15.24 9.28
CA ARG A 105 -2.36 -16.50 9.89
C ARG A 105 -1.37 -16.25 11.01
N ILE A 106 -0.37 -15.39 10.80
CA ILE A 106 0.62 -15.04 11.84
C ILE A 106 -0.09 -14.46 13.06
N LYS A 107 -1.00 -13.49 12.87
CA LYS A 107 -1.76 -12.87 13.98
C LYS A 107 -2.64 -13.88 14.71
N ALA A 108 -3.28 -14.79 13.99
CA ALA A 108 -4.11 -15.84 14.58
C ALA A 108 -3.27 -16.85 15.39
N ASN A 109 -2.10 -17.25 14.87
CA ASN A 109 -1.17 -18.14 15.58
C ASN A 109 -0.64 -17.48 16.85
N MET A 110 -0.25 -16.20 16.78
CA MET A 110 0.18 -15.43 17.95
C MET A 110 -0.90 -15.41 19.04
N TRP A 111 -2.17 -15.17 18.66
CA TRP A 111 -3.27 -15.14 19.62
C TRP A 111 -3.56 -16.52 20.21
N LYS A 112 -3.58 -17.56 19.36
CA LYS A 112 -3.88 -18.94 19.78
C LYS A 112 -2.84 -19.50 20.75
N HIS A 113 -1.57 -19.20 20.53
CA HIS A 113 -0.48 -19.74 21.33
C HIS A 113 0.01 -18.78 22.43
N ASN A 114 -0.56 -17.57 22.52
CA ASN A 114 -0.12 -16.51 23.44
C ASN A 114 1.41 -16.27 23.40
N ILE A 115 1.97 -16.34 22.19
CA ILE A 115 3.41 -16.27 21.94
C ILE A 115 3.81 -14.80 21.75
N LYS A 116 4.87 -14.37 22.45
CA LYS A 116 5.47 -13.04 22.27
C LYS A 116 6.26 -12.96 20.96
N PHE A 117 6.41 -11.75 20.41
CA PHE A 117 7.06 -11.49 19.11
C PHE A 117 8.44 -12.17 18.90
N HIS A 118 9.21 -12.37 19.97
CA HIS A 118 10.57 -12.92 19.96
C HIS A 118 10.64 -14.44 19.75
N GLN A 119 9.53 -15.16 19.95
CA GLN A 119 9.47 -16.63 19.85
C GLN A 119 8.93 -17.11 18.49
N LEU A 120 8.61 -16.19 17.58
CA LEU A 120 8.13 -16.51 16.23
C LEU A 120 9.27 -17.07 15.36
N PRO A 121 8.98 -17.92 14.37
CA PRO A 121 10.00 -18.33 13.41
C PRO A 121 10.55 -17.11 12.65
N TYR A 122 11.86 -17.11 12.37
CA TYR A 122 12.60 -15.98 11.78
C TYR A 122 11.91 -15.39 10.52
N ARG A 123 11.38 -16.25 9.65
CA ARG A 123 10.69 -15.84 8.42
C ARG A 123 9.43 -15.03 8.67
N GLU A 124 8.75 -15.23 9.79
CA GLU A 124 7.57 -14.45 10.20
C GLU A 124 7.98 -13.15 10.89
N MET A 125 9.05 -13.20 11.69
CA MET A 125 9.65 -12.00 12.29
C MET A 125 10.11 -11.00 11.23
N GLU A 126 10.65 -11.44 10.10
CA GLU A 126 11.15 -10.57 9.03
C GLU A 126 10.05 -9.60 8.52
N HIS A 127 8.81 -10.09 8.33
CA HIS A 127 7.69 -9.26 7.89
C HIS A 127 7.28 -8.23 8.95
N LEU A 128 7.37 -8.60 10.23
CA LEU A 128 7.07 -7.70 11.33
C LEU A 128 8.19 -6.65 11.52
N ARG A 129 9.44 -7.05 11.36
CA ARG A 129 10.61 -6.14 11.36
C ARG A 129 10.51 -5.13 10.24
N GLN A 130 10.18 -5.56 9.02
CA GLN A 130 9.97 -4.64 7.88
C GLN A 130 8.87 -3.61 8.17
N LYS A 131 7.79 -4.02 8.83
CA LYS A 131 6.73 -3.08 9.27
C LYS A 131 7.22 -2.14 10.37
N ALA A 132 7.95 -2.63 11.35
CA ALA A 132 8.52 -1.79 12.41
C ALA A 132 9.50 -0.75 11.84
N LEU A 133 10.40 -1.18 10.94
CA LEU A 133 11.32 -0.29 10.22
C LEU A 133 10.59 0.72 9.35
N SER A 134 9.50 0.31 8.67
CA SER A 134 8.68 1.27 7.92
C SER A 134 8.05 2.33 8.82
N ARG A 135 7.65 1.98 10.04
CA ARG A 135 7.11 2.96 11.00
C ARG A 135 8.21 3.89 11.54
N ALA A 136 9.40 3.35 11.82
CA ALA A 136 10.54 4.14 12.27
C ALA A 136 11.00 5.15 11.20
N MET A 137 10.95 4.76 9.93
CA MET A 137 11.26 5.61 8.78
C MET A 137 10.08 6.47 8.30
N LEU A 138 9.00 6.60 9.10
CA LEU A 138 7.81 7.42 8.79
C LEU A 138 7.07 7.04 7.49
N LEU A 139 7.18 5.78 7.07
CA LEU A 139 6.51 5.23 5.89
C LEU A 139 5.19 4.53 6.26
N THR A 140 4.26 4.47 5.30
CA THR A 140 2.97 3.77 5.45
C THR A 140 3.17 2.25 5.67
N PRO A 141 2.82 1.68 6.83
CA PRO A 141 3.13 0.28 7.18
C PRO A 141 2.10 -0.74 6.67
N TYR A 142 1.00 -0.27 6.08
CA TYR A 142 -0.16 -1.10 5.68
C TYR A 142 -0.02 -1.72 4.28
N LEU A 143 1.11 -1.49 3.61
CA LEU A 143 1.37 -2.04 2.29
C LEU A 143 1.74 -3.54 2.34
N PRO A 144 1.56 -4.27 1.23
CA PRO A 144 2.10 -5.62 1.05
C PRO A 144 3.61 -5.68 1.30
N PRO A 145 4.15 -6.82 1.78
CA PRO A 145 5.57 -6.96 2.09
C PRO A 145 6.52 -6.60 0.95
N PHE A 146 6.20 -6.96 -0.30
CA PHE A 146 7.05 -6.64 -1.44
C PHE A 146 7.11 -5.14 -1.74
N LEU A 147 5.97 -4.44 -1.63
CA LEU A 147 5.91 -2.98 -1.78
C LEU A 147 6.61 -2.28 -0.62
N LEU A 148 6.46 -2.79 0.61
CA LEU A 148 7.18 -2.28 1.77
C LEU A 148 8.69 -2.39 1.58
N ARG A 149 9.20 -3.54 1.11
CA ARG A 149 10.63 -3.74 0.81
C ARG A 149 11.13 -2.77 -0.25
N HIS A 150 10.39 -2.62 -1.35
CA HIS A 150 10.76 -1.70 -2.42
C HIS A 150 10.76 -0.24 -1.94
N ARG A 151 9.70 0.17 -1.22
CA ARG A 151 9.58 1.52 -0.66
C ARG A 151 10.68 1.80 0.36
N LEU A 152 10.97 0.86 1.26
CA LEU A 152 12.08 0.96 2.22
C LEU A 152 13.40 1.15 1.48
N LYS A 153 13.71 0.29 0.50
CA LYS A 153 14.93 0.40 -0.30
C LYS A 153 15.06 1.78 -0.96
N THR A 154 13.99 2.24 -1.63
CA THR A 154 13.96 3.54 -2.31
C THR A 154 14.12 4.70 -1.33
N HIS A 155 13.46 4.63 -0.18
CA HIS A 155 13.58 5.65 0.87
C HIS A 155 15.01 5.68 1.44
N THR A 156 15.60 4.53 1.71
CA THR A 156 16.97 4.43 2.22
C THR A 156 18.00 4.93 1.21
N THR A 157 17.80 4.68 -0.09
CA THR A 157 18.68 5.27 -1.13
C THR A 157 18.59 6.79 -1.15
N VAL A 158 17.39 7.35 -1.01
CA VAL A 158 17.19 8.80 -0.94
C VAL A 158 17.87 9.38 0.30
N ILE A 159 17.68 8.77 1.48
CA ILE A 159 18.36 9.19 2.71
C ILE A 159 19.88 9.14 2.54
N HIS A 160 20.42 8.05 1.98
CA HIS A 160 21.86 7.91 1.78
C HIS A 160 22.43 8.97 0.82
N GLN A 161 21.69 9.35 -0.22
CA GLN A 161 22.07 10.45 -1.10
C GLN A 161 22.03 11.80 -0.37
N LEU A 162 21.01 12.04 0.46
CA LEU A 162 20.92 13.22 1.31
C LEU A 162 22.07 13.27 2.33
N ASP A 163 22.45 12.14 2.92
CA ASP A 163 23.57 12.03 3.84
C ASP A 163 24.90 12.41 3.17
N LYS A 164 25.14 11.93 1.94
CA LYS A 164 26.30 12.32 1.13
C LYS A 164 26.33 13.81 0.82
N ALA A 165 25.17 14.42 0.54
CA ALA A 165 25.09 15.87 0.31
C ALA A 165 25.33 16.65 1.61
N LEU A 166 24.75 16.20 2.71
CA LEU A 166 24.88 16.85 4.02
C LEU A 166 26.31 16.73 4.57
N ALA A 167 27.01 15.62 4.31
CA ALA A 167 28.42 15.47 4.64
C ALA A 167 29.32 16.47 3.88
N LYS A 168 28.97 16.85 2.65
CA LYS A 168 29.70 17.88 1.88
C LYS A 168 29.45 19.30 2.39
N LEU A 169 28.24 19.59 2.88
CA LEU A 169 27.87 20.90 3.44
C LEU A 169 28.45 21.09 4.85
N GLY A 170 28.49 20.03 5.65
CA GLY A 170 28.96 20.04 7.03
C GLY A 170 27.87 20.39 8.03
N ILE A 171 27.91 19.73 9.19
CA ILE A 171 26.86 19.84 10.24
C ILE A 171 26.87 21.22 10.92
N SER A 172 28.02 21.89 10.96
CA SER A 172 28.20 23.20 11.59
C SER A 172 27.40 24.32 10.92
N GLN A 173 27.06 24.16 9.63
CA GLN A 173 26.29 25.16 8.88
C GLN A 173 24.77 25.05 9.10
N LEU A 174 24.30 23.95 9.71
CA LEU A 174 22.87 23.70 9.90
C LEU A 174 22.32 24.45 11.11
N THR A 175 21.18 25.11 10.90
CA THR A 175 20.41 25.74 11.96
C THR A 175 19.87 24.70 12.95
N PRO A 176 19.55 25.10 14.20
CA PRO A 176 18.96 24.21 15.20
C PRO A 176 17.72 23.45 14.71
N GLN A 177 16.84 24.12 13.95
CA GLN A 177 15.64 23.50 13.40
C GLN A 177 15.97 22.48 12.30
N GLU A 178 16.92 22.80 11.43
CA GLU A 178 17.36 21.89 10.37
C GLU A 178 17.99 20.63 10.95
N VAL A 179 18.83 20.75 11.99
CA VAL A 179 19.39 19.59 12.71
C VAL A 179 18.26 18.71 13.26
N LYS A 180 17.25 19.29 13.94
CA LYS A 180 16.13 18.52 14.48
C LYS A 180 15.31 17.84 13.39
N SER A 181 15.04 18.51 12.27
CA SER A 181 14.31 17.93 11.14
C SER A 181 15.10 16.82 10.44
N ALA A 182 16.42 17.00 10.29
CA ALA A 182 17.32 16.01 9.73
C ALA A 182 17.33 14.73 10.58
N CYS A 183 17.41 14.86 11.90
CA CYS A 183 17.30 13.72 12.81
C CYS A 183 15.93 13.03 12.72
N TYR A 184 14.85 13.81 12.62
CA TYR A 184 13.48 13.28 12.51
C TYR A 184 13.26 12.46 11.24
N LEU A 185 13.73 12.95 10.09
CA LEU A 185 13.64 12.24 8.81
C LEU A 185 14.35 10.88 8.82
N ARG A 186 15.37 10.72 9.66
CA ARG A 186 16.15 9.49 9.82
C ARG A 186 15.59 8.57 10.90
N GLY A 187 14.49 8.95 11.56
CA GLY A 187 13.75 8.14 12.52
C GLY A 187 14.04 8.43 14.00
N LEU A 188 14.83 9.46 14.32
CA LEU A 188 15.05 9.91 15.70
C LEU A 188 13.97 10.91 16.12
N ASN A 189 13.31 10.69 17.26
CA ASN A 189 12.37 11.67 17.79
C ASN A 189 13.12 12.86 18.44
N SER A 190 13.34 13.93 17.67
CA SER A 190 14.13 15.10 18.05
C SER A 190 13.37 16.15 18.89
N THR A 191 12.10 15.90 19.24
CA THR A 191 11.26 16.88 19.98
C THR A 191 11.77 17.16 21.40
N HIS A 192 12.31 16.13 22.07
CA HIS A 192 12.75 16.22 23.47
C HIS A 192 14.28 16.16 23.65
N ILE A 193 15.04 16.07 22.56
CA ILE A 193 16.49 15.92 22.60
C ILE A 193 17.14 17.31 22.48
N ALA A 194 18.12 17.58 23.35
CA ALA A 194 18.92 18.78 23.28
C ALA A 194 19.63 18.90 21.92
N GLU A 195 19.77 20.12 21.41
CA GLU A 195 20.32 20.38 20.08
C GLU A 195 21.73 19.80 19.90
N GLU A 196 22.59 19.95 20.91
CA GLU A 196 23.95 19.42 20.90
C GLU A 196 23.97 17.90 20.72
N ARG A 197 23.12 17.18 21.47
CA ARG A 197 22.97 15.72 21.33
C ARG A 197 22.44 15.32 19.95
N CYS A 198 21.54 16.12 19.37
CA CYS A 198 21.08 15.88 17.99
C CYS A 198 22.23 16.05 16.98
N ARG A 199 23.13 17.03 17.17
CA ARG A 199 24.30 17.21 16.30
C ARG A 199 25.28 16.04 16.43
N THR A 200 25.56 15.59 17.65
CA THR A 200 26.43 14.43 17.88
C THR A 200 25.86 13.17 17.22
N TRP A 201 24.57 12.91 17.43
CA TRP A 201 23.87 11.80 16.80
C TRP A 201 23.93 11.87 15.27
N LEU A 202 23.72 13.07 14.69
CA LEU A 202 23.77 13.26 13.24
C LEU A 202 25.20 13.04 12.72
N GLY A 203 26.23 13.44 13.46
CA GLY A 203 27.63 13.15 13.15
C GLY A 203 27.93 11.67 13.09
N GLU A 204 27.57 10.93 14.14
CA GLU A 204 27.72 9.47 14.20
C GLU A 204 26.95 8.77 13.07
N TRP A 205 25.72 9.23 12.81
CA TRP A 205 24.91 8.74 11.69
C TRP A 205 25.59 8.95 10.34
N LEU A 206 26.12 10.15 10.08
CA LEU A 206 26.79 10.46 8.80
C LEU A 206 28.05 9.63 8.60
N GLN A 207 28.83 9.41 9.66
CA GLN A 207 30.03 8.58 9.61
C GLN A 207 29.69 7.14 9.17
N ILE A 208 28.59 6.59 9.68
CA ILE A 208 28.13 5.24 9.32
C ILE A 208 27.47 5.23 7.94
N SER A 209 26.57 6.17 7.65
CA SER A 209 25.83 6.20 6.39
C SER A 209 26.73 6.44 5.17
N CYS A 210 27.78 7.27 5.32
CA CYS A 210 28.71 7.59 4.22
C CYS A 210 29.74 6.49 3.97
N SER A 211 30.03 5.64 4.96
CA SER A 211 30.96 4.50 4.79
C SER A 211 30.31 3.29 4.11
N LEU A 212 28.97 3.19 4.16
CA LEU A 212 28.23 2.08 3.57
C LEU A 212 28.05 2.21 2.05
N LYS A 213 28.10 1.08 1.35
CA LYS A 213 27.80 1.00 -0.09
C LYS A 213 26.29 0.85 -0.32
N GLU A 214 25.82 1.15 -1.54
CA GLU A 214 24.40 1.02 -1.91
C GLU A 214 23.85 -0.43 -1.79
N ALA A 215 24.73 -1.44 -1.90
CA ALA A 215 24.37 -2.84 -1.69
C ALA A 215 24.04 -3.16 -0.21
N GLU A 216 24.53 -2.36 0.72
CA GLU A 216 24.49 -2.60 2.17
C GLU A 216 23.46 -1.71 2.90
N LEU A 217 22.60 -1.01 2.17
CA LEU A 217 21.59 -0.10 2.73
C LEU A 217 20.59 -0.81 3.66
N SER A 218 20.48 -2.14 3.57
CA SER A 218 19.72 -2.92 4.56
C SER A 218 20.30 -2.78 5.97
N LEU A 219 21.62 -2.62 6.12
CA LEU A 219 22.28 -2.39 7.42
C LEU A 219 21.98 -0.99 7.94
N LEU A 220 21.94 0.02 7.07
CA LEU A 220 21.59 1.39 7.44
C LEU A 220 20.20 1.48 8.11
N LEU A 221 19.23 0.71 7.61
CA LEU A 221 17.90 0.60 8.22
C LEU A 221 17.96 0.06 9.67
N HIS A 222 18.84 -0.90 9.94
CA HIS A 222 18.99 -1.46 11.29
C HIS A 222 19.74 -0.51 12.21
N ASN A 223 20.71 0.24 11.69
CA ASN A 223 21.46 1.22 12.44
C ASN A 223 20.57 2.34 12.99
N VAL A 224 19.46 2.71 12.33
CA VAL A 224 18.49 3.67 12.90
C VAL A 224 18.03 3.22 14.29
N VAL A 225 17.65 1.96 14.42
CA VAL A 225 17.16 1.42 15.69
C VAL A 225 18.29 1.35 16.71
N LEU A 226 19.47 0.87 16.30
CA LEU A 226 20.62 0.72 17.20
C LEU A 226 21.13 2.07 17.73
N LEU A 227 21.30 3.07 16.87
CA LEU A 227 21.73 4.40 17.28
C LEU A 227 20.66 5.09 18.12
N SER A 228 19.38 5.01 17.73
CA SER A 228 18.31 5.71 18.47
C SER A 228 18.10 5.18 19.89
N ILE A 229 18.41 3.92 20.19
CA ILE A 229 18.29 3.37 21.56
C ILE A 229 19.16 4.17 22.54
N ASN A 230 20.37 4.55 22.15
CA ASN A 230 21.29 5.29 23.03
C ASN A 230 20.80 6.71 23.36
N TYR A 231 19.93 7.27 22.52
CA TYR A 231 19.46 8.65 22.62
C TYR A 231 18.00 8.77 23.07
N THR A 232 17.26 7.65 23.11
CA THR A 232 15.87 7.57 23.61
C THR A 232 15.79 7.29 25.12
N GLY A 233 16.94 7.08 25.77
CA GLY A 233 17.07 6.60 27.17
C GLY A 233 16.68 7.56 28.30
N THR A 234 16.19 8.77 28.03
CA THR A 234 15.68 9.69 29.07
C THR A 234 14.15 9.69 29.09
N ARG A 235 13.56 8.51 29.29
CA ARG A 235 12.15 8.38 29.73
C ARG A 235 12.16 7.72 31.11
N ARG A 236 12.67 8.45 32.10
CA ARG A 236 12.28 8.27 33.51
C ARG A 236 11.32 9.38 33.86
#